data_AF-A0A7C5VEG8-F1
#
_entry.id   AF-A0A7C5VEG8-F1
#
_cell.length_a   1.000
_cell.length_b   1.000
_cell.length_c   1.000
_cell.angle_alpha   90.00
_cell.angle_beta   90.00
_cell.angle_gamma   90.00
#
_symmetry.space_group_name_H-M   'P 1'
#
loop_
_entity.id
_entity.type
_entity.pdbx_description
1 polymer ?
#
loop_
_entity_poly.entity_id
_entity_poly.type
_entity_poly.pdbx_seq_one_letter_code
_entity_poly.pdbx_strand_id
1 'polypeptide(L)'
;MAGFDEKNVILAGNHDAYSDVWPRDFNLKLQKYFGEGWEKLENLYIEAFKEAPIAYFNEHYKLLALHGFIPIDERDWNFRKWGKDKDDPVTFQILWNDPAEVAMGWRGEGTYIVDTRITEKFFQNTGIRTIVRSHQPRVNKIFNLKNGKIVNLGSSSVYGIRAIFVLPEFELIYY
;
A
#
# COMPACT_ATOMS: atom_id res chain seq x y z
N MET A 1 -9.94 25.41 -5.15
CA MET A 1 -9.24 24.12 -5.17
C MET A 1 -8.26 24.13 -4.02
N ALA A 2 -8.40 23.23 -3.05
CA ALA A 2 -7.46 23.14 -1.93
C ALA A 2 -6.11 22.64 -2.49
N GLY A 3 -5.07 23.46 -2.34
CA GLY A 3 -3.74 23.15 -2.83
C GLY A 3 -3.09 22.07 -1.97
N PHE A 4 -2.85 20.91 -2.56
CA PHE A 4 -1.83 20.00 -2.03
C PHE A 4 -0.49 20.56 -2.48
N ASP A 5 0.29 21.08 -1.54
CA ASP A 5 1.71 21.41 -1.72
C ASP A 5 2.40 20.12 -2.20
N GLU A 6 3.17 20.15 -3.31
CA GLU A 6 3.76 18.98 -4.00
C GLU A 6 4.70 18.09 -3.13
N LYS A 7 4.81 18.41 -1.84
CA LYS A 7 5.66 17.77 -0.84
C LYS A 7 5.04 16.52 -0.21
N ASN A 8 3.73 16.32 -0.34
CA ASN A 8 3.04 15.20 0.32
C ASN A 8 2.19 14.42 -0.69
N VAL A 9 2.46 13.12 -0.81
CA VAL A 9 1.66 12.18 -1.60
C VAL A 9 0.97 11.23 -0.64
N ILE A 10 -0.36 11.13 -0.74
CA ILE A 10 -1.18 10.16 0.00
C ILE A 10 -1.58 9.08 -0.98
N LEU A 11 -1.26 7.82 -0.65
CA LEU A 11 -1.68 6.66 -1.42
C LEU A 11 -2.92 6.03 -0.78
N ALA A 12 -3.78 5.42 -1.60
CA ALA A 12 -4.89 4.61 -1.10
C ALA A 12 -4.39 3.28 -0.52
N GLY A 13 -4.92 2.89 0.64
CA GLY A 13 -4.79 1.55 1.18
C GLY A 13 -6.09 0.74 1.10
N ASN A 14 -6.01 -0.54 1.43
CA ASN A 14 -7.17 -1.45 1.39
C ASN A 14 -8.29 -1.05 2.37
N HIS A 15 -7.95 -0.42 3.51
CA HIS A 15 -8.96 0.08 4.47
C HIS A 15 -9.54 1.44 4.09
N ASP A 16 -8.99 2.13 3.08
CA ASP A 16 -9.49 3.43 2.63
C ASP A 16 -10.53 3.28 1.52
N ALA A 17 -10.38 2.24 0.71
CA ALA A 17 -11.19 1.98 -0.47
C ALA A 17 -12.53 1.28 -0.18
N TYR A 18 -12.70 0.67 1.00
CA TYR A 18 -13.91 -0.09 1.34
C TYR A 18 -14.34 0.18 2.79
N SER A 19 -15.64 0.37 3.00
CA SER A 19 -16.25 0.50 4.34
C SER A 19 -16.19 -0.80 5.14
N ASP A 20 -16.24 -1.94 4.45
CA ASP A 20 -16.56 -3.23 5.06
C ASP A 20 -15.33 -4.05 5.46
N VAL A 21 -14.13 -3.46 5.36
CA VAL A 21 -12.86 -4.15 5.62
C VAL A 21 -12.47 -4.09 7.09
N TRP A 22 -12.43 -5.25 7.74
CA TRP A 22 -12.03 -5.41 9.14
C TRP A 22 -10.53 -5.71 9.31
N PRO A 23 -9.91 -5.29 10.43
CA PRO A 23 -10.49 -4.55 11.55
C PRO A 23 -10.62 -3.04 11.27
N ARG A 24 -11.80 -2.45 11.55
CA ARG A 24 -12.04 -1.01 11.42
C ARG A 24 -13.02 -0.55 12.48
N ASP A 25 -12.68 0.53 13.20
CA ASP A 25 -13.56 1.20 14.16
C ASP A 25 -13.91 2.64 13.72
N PHE A 26 -13.63 2.95 12.45
CA PHE A 26 -13.77 4.29 11.89
C PHE A 26 -15.22 4.76 11.91
N ASN A 27 -16.16 3.92 11.46
CA ASN A 27 -17.60 4.20 11.53
C ASN A 27 -18.08 4.45 12.97
N LEU A 28 -17.62 3.66 13.95
CA LEU A 28 -17.97 3.85 15.36
C LEU A 28 -17.44 5.19 15.90
N LYS A 29 -16.23 5.59 15.49
CA LYS A 29 -15.67 6.90 15.81
C LYS A 29 -16.49 8.01 15.15
N LEU A 30 -16.82 7.88 13.87
CA LEU A 30 -17.64 8.86 13.17
C LEU A 30 -19.01 9.02 13.82
N GLN A 31 -19.70 7.92 14.17
CA GLN A 31 -20.96 7.94 14.90
C GLN A 31 -20.83 8.68 16.23
N LYS A 32 -19.79 8.36 17.01
CA LYS A 32 -19.54 8.99 18.31
C LYS A 32 -19.32 10.50 18.20
N TYR A 33 -18.58 10.97 17.20
CA TYR A 33 -18.19 12.38 17.09
C TYR A 33 -19.15 13.23 16.28
N PHE A 34 -19.89 12.65 15.33
CA PHE A 34 -20.70 13.39 14.35
C PHE A 34 -22.19 13.02 14.36
N GLY A 35 -22.62 12.10 15.23
CA GLY A 35 -24.02 11.72 15.38
C GLY A 35 -24.61 11.25 14.06
N GLU A 36 -25.84 11.67 13.75
CA GLU A 36 -26.58 11.28 12.53
C GLU A 36 -25.87 11.61 11.20
N GLY A 37 -24.90 12.52 11.20
CA GLY A 37 -24.14 12.90 10.00
C GLY A 37 -23.02 11.94 9.59
N TRP A 38 -22.77 10.89 10.37
CA TRP A 38 -21.58 10.04 10.23
C TRP A 38 -21.49 9.30 8.88
N GLU A 39 -22.59 8.78 8.35
CA GLU A 39 -22.61 8.02 7.08
C GLU A 39 -22.20 8.89 5.90
N LYS A 40 -22.70 10.13 5.87
CA LYS A 40 -22.33 11.09 4.83
C LYS A 40 -20.84 11.40 4.86
N LEU A 41 -20.24 11.50 6.05
CA LEU A 41 -18.80 11.74 6.20
C LEU A 41 -17.98 10.52 5.78
N GLU A 42 -18.41 9.31 6.15
CA GLU A 42 -17.72 8.08 5.71
C GLU A 42 -17.76 7.94 4.19
N ASN A 43 -18.92 8.19 3.57
CA ASN A 43 -19.05 8.15 2.12
C ASN A 43 -18.15 9.19 1.45
N LEU A 44 -18.11 10.44 1.93
CA LEU A 44 -17.21 11.46 1.40
C LEU A 44 -15.73 11.07 1.56
N TYR A 45 -15.35 10.44 2.67
CA TYR A 45 -14.01 9.92 2.87
C TYR A 45 -13.67 8.84 1.83
N ILE A 46 -14.55 7.87 1.62
CA ILE A 46 -14.35 6.79 0.66
C ILE A 46 -14.27 7.36 -0.77
N GLU A 47 -15.16 8.26 -1.15
CA GLU A 47 -15.13 8.93 -2.46
C GLU A 47 -13.82 9.71 -2.68
N ALA A 48 -13.29 10.37 -1.64
CA ALA A 48 -11.99 11.04 -1.74
C ALA A 48 -10.85 10.03 -1.97
N PHE A 49 -10.87 8.87 -1.30
CA PHE A 49 -9.84 7.85 -1.46
C PHE A 49 -9.95 7.02 -2.75
N LYS A 50 -11.12 6.96 -3.39
CA LYS A 50 -11.25 6.48 -4.78
C LYS A 50 -10.46 7.33 -5.77
N GLU A 51 -10.23 8.61 -5.44
CA GLU A 51 -9.46 9.51 -6.28
C GLU A 51 -7.95 9.46 -5.99
N ALA A 52 -7.54 8.91 -4.85
CA ALA A 52 -6.14 8.83 -4.47
C ALA A 52 -5.36 7.81 -5.34
N PRO A 53 -4.08 8.09 -5.65
CA PRO A 53 -3.24 7.14 -6.36
C PRO A 53 -2.99 5.87 -5.54
N ILE A 54 -2.87 4.73 -6.20
CA ILE A 54 -2.57 3.45 -5.53
C ILE A 54 -1.07 3.13 -5.46
N ALA A 55 -0.26 3.88 -6.21
CA ALA A 55 1.18 3.73 -6.25
C ALA A 55 1.87 5.06 -6.55
N TYR A 56 3.11 5.19 -6.09
CA TYR A 56 4.01 6.30 -6.41
C TYR A 56 5.33 5.74 -6.95
N PHE A 57 5.78 6.26 -8.08
CA PHE A 57 7.05 5.87 -8.69
C PHE A 57 8.03 7.03 -8.67
N ASN A 58 9.20 6.79 -8.08
CA ASN A 58 10.34 7.69 -8.14
C ASN A 58 11.40 7.15 -9.10
N GLU A 59 11.59 7.87 -10.20
CA GLU A 59 12.50 7.42 -11.27
C GLU A 59 13.97 7.52 -10.91
N HIS A 60 14.35 8.52 -10.09
CA HIS A 60 15.72 8.74 -9.66
C HIS A 60 16.20 7.59 -8.76
N TYR A 61 15.36 7.20 -7.79
CA TYR A 61 15.67 6.11 -6.86
C TYR A 61 15.25 4.72 -7.36
N LYS A 62 14.61 4.62 -8.54
CA LYS A 62 13.99 3.38 -9.05
C LYS A 62 13.11 2.72 -7.99
N LEU A 63 12.31 3.54 -7.32
CA LEU A 63 11.51 3.16 -6.17
C LEU A 63 10.03 3.18 -6.51
N LEU A 64 9.33 2.13 -6.13
CA LEU A 64 7.87 2.02 -6.22
C LEU A 64 7.28 1.92 -4.81
N ALA A 65 6.47 2.90 -4.42
CA ALA A 65 5.72 2.87 -3.17
C ALA A 65 4.25 2.48 -3.45
N LEU A 66 3.70 1.58 -2.66
CA LEU A 66 2.31 1.09 -2.77
C LEU A 66 1.86 0.53 -1.42
N HIS A 67 0.56 0.26 -1.22
CA HIS A 67 0.08 -0.23 0.08
C HIS A 67 0.32 -1.73 0.30
N GLY A 68 -0.20 -2.57 -0.61
CA GLY A 68 -0.09 -4.03 -0.56
C GLY A 68 1.17 -4.52 -1.24
N PHE A 69 1.04 -5.08 -2.44
CA PHE A 69 2.18 -5.58 -3.23
C PHE A 69 1.91 -5.59 -4.75
N ILE A 70 2.73 -6.26 -5.55
CA ILE A 70 2.56 -6.28 -7.02
C ILE A 70 1.47 -7.29 -7.47
N PRO A 71 0.85 -7.09 -8.65
CA PRO A 71 -0.01 -8.12 -9.25
C PRO A 71 0.82 -9.33 -9.71
N ILE A 72 0.21 -10.52 -9.74
CA ILE A 72 0.92 -11.78 -10.00
C ILE A 72 1.26 -12.01 -11.48
N ASP A 73 0.50 -11.40 -12.39
CA ASP A 73 0.66 -11.60 -13.82
C ASP A 73 1.59 -10.55 -14.43
N GLU A 74 2.57 -11.02 -15.19
CA GLU A 74 3.57 -10.17 -15.87
C GLU A 74 2.95 -9.17 -16.85
N ARG A 75 1.79 -9.50 -17.43
CA ARG A 75 1.05 -8.61 -18.34
C ARG A 75 0.61 -7.32 -17.64
N ASP A 76 0.45 -7.37 -16.32
CA ASP A 76 -0.05 -6.27 -15.50
C ASP A 76 1.08 -5.47 -14.84
N TRP A 77 2.35 -5.75 -15.12
CA TRP A 77 3.48 -5.07 -14.46
C TRP A 77 3.82 -3.69 -14.99
N ASN A 78 3.07 -3.19 -15.97
CA ASN A 78 3.22 -1.81 -16.43
C ASN A 78 2.60 -0.84 -15.42
N PHE A 79 3.34 -0.56 -14.35
CA PHE A 79 2.90 0.29 -13.24
C PHE A 79 2.54 1.72 -13.63
N ARG A 80 2.97 2.19 -14.80
CA ARG A 80 2.58 3.50 -15.34
C ARG A 80 1.15 3.52 -15.90
N LYS A 81 0.51 2.36 -16.04
CA LYS A 81 -0.86 2.19 -16.54
C LYS A 81 -1.85 1.72 -15.48
N TRP A 82 -1.40 1.52 -14.25
CA TRP A 82 -2.29 1.08 -13.18
C TRP A 82 -3.41 2.09 -12.93
N GLY A 83 -4.64 1.58 -12.90
CA GLY A 83 -5.83 2.35 -12.56
C GLY A 83 -5.95 2.57 -11.05
N LYS A 84 -7.02 3.26 -10.66
CA LYS A 84 -7.41 3.43 -9.25
C LYS A 84 -8.77 2.81 -8.95
N ASP A 85 -9.39 2.18 -9.95
CA ASP A 85 -10.68 1.52 -9.79
C ASP A 85 -10.48 0.29 -8.91
N LYS A 86 -10.99 0.35 -7.70
CA LYS A 86 -10.83 -0.72 -6.71
C LYS A 86 -11.54 -2.03 -7.10
N ASP A 87 -12.51 -1.96 -8.02
CA ASP A 87 -13.24 -3.13 -8.50
C ASP A 87 -12.49 -3.80 -9.68
N ASP A 88 -11.44 -3.16 -10.22
CA ASP A 88 -10.49 -3.77 -11.14
C ASP A 88 -9.60 -4.80 -10.41
N PRO A 89 -9.50 -6.05 -10.89
CA PRO A 89 -8.74 -7.11 -10.24
C PRO A 89 -7.25 -6.79 -10.04
N VAL A 90 -6.64 -6.00 -10.93
CA VAL A 90 -5.23 -5.62 -10.81
C VAL A 90 -5.05 -4.63 -9.67
N THR A 91 -5.91 -3.61 -9.60
CA THR A 91 -5.95 -2.66 -8.49
C THR A 91 -6.23 -3.35 -7.16
N PHE A 92 -7.16 -4.29 -7.12
CA PHE A 92 -7.44 -5.10 -5.94
C PHE A 92 -6.19 -5.83 -5.45
N GLN A 93 -5.47 -6.51 -6.35
CA GLN A 93 -4.21 -7.15 -6.02
C GLN A 93 -3.16 -6.17 -5.48
N ILE A 94 -3.06 -4.96 -6.04
CA ILE A 94 -2.07 -3.96 -5.59
C ILE A 94 -2.32 -3.52 -4.14
N LEU A 95 -3.59 -3.39 -3.77
CA LEU A 95 -3.99 -2.98 -2.42
C LEU A 95 -3.87 -4.12 -1.39
N TRP A 96 -3.92 -5.39 -1.82
CA TRP A 96 -4.13 -6.53 -0.92
C TRP A 96 -3.03 -7.59 -0.91
N ASN A 97 -2.26 -7.73 -1.98
CA ASN A 97 -1.24 -8.76 -2.06
C ASN A 97 -0.16 -8.53 -0.99
N ASP A 98 0.43 -9.64 -0.54
CA ASP A 98 1.57 -9.64 0.36
C ASP A 98 2.74 -10.37 -0.32
N PRO A 99 3.99 -9.91 -0.20
CA PRO A 99 5.15 -10.71 -0.55
C PRO A 99 5.34 -11.88 0.41
N ALA A 100 5.87 -12.99 -0.09
CA ALA A 100 6.17 -14.19 0.72
C ALA A 100 7.07 -13.90 1.93
N GLU A 101 7.93 -12.89 1.84
CA GLU A 101 8.85 -12.47 2.91
C GLU A 101 8.14 -11.87 4.13
N VAL A 102 6.90 -11.41 3.99
CA VAL A 102 6.16 -10.66 5.01
C VAL A 102 4.79 -11.26 5.32
N ALA A 103 4.23 -12.05 4.40
CA ALA A 103 2.89 -12.60 4.52
C ALA A 103 2.69 -13.39 5.84
N MET A 104 1.61 -13.05 6.56
CA MET A 104 1.20 -13.76 7.78
C MET A 104 -0.03 -14.67 7.57
N GLY A 105 -0.52 -14.78 6.33
CA GLY A 105 -1.70 -15.59 5.99
C GLY A 105 -2.39 -15.11 4.72
N TRP A 106 -3.41 -15.84 4.31
CA TRP A 106 -4.25 -15.50 3.16
C TRP A 106 -5.22 -14.35 3.49
N ARG A 107 -5.48 -13.46 2.52
CA ARG A 107 -6.31 -12.25 2.69
C ARG A 107 -7.72 -12.37 2.10
N GLY A 108 -8.04 -13.49 1.46
CA GLY A 108 -9.33 -13.73 0.81
C GLY A 108 -9.22 -13.91 -0.69
N GLU A 109 -10.36 -14.16 -1.33
CA GLU A 109 -10.42 -14.42 -2.77
C GLU A 109 -9.87 -13.22 -3.57
N GLY A 110 -9.17 -13.49 -4.67
CA GLY A 110 -8.51 -12.46 -5.48
C GLY A 110 -7.20 -11.90 -4.89
N THR A 111 -6.76 -12.38 -3.73
CA THR A 111 -5.49 -11.99 -3.10
C THR A 111 -4.45 -13.11 -3.17
N TYR A 112 -3.18 -12.72 -3.24
CA TYR A 112 -2.08 -13.65 -3.40
C TYR A 112 -0.92 -13.33 -2.46
N ILE A 113 -0.28 -14.39 -1.99
CA ILE A 113 1.08 -14.32 -1.46
C ILE A 113 2.02 -14.42 -2.66
N VAL A 114 2.70 -13.33 -2.98
CA VAL A 114 3.57 -13.23 -4.15
C VAL A 114 4.90 -13.89 -3.86
N ASP A 115 5.18 -14.97 -4.57
CA ASP A 115 6.42 -15.74 -4.45
C ASP A 115 7.63 -14.87 -4.82
N THR A 116 8.74 -15.08 -4.11
CA THR A 116 10.00 -14.36 -4.34
C THR A 116 10.43 -14.41 -5.81
N ARG A 117 10.22 -15.51 -6.54
CA ARG A 117 10.57 -15.62 -7.97
C ARG A 117 9.78 -14.64 -8.84
N ILE A 118 8.51 -14.41 -8.51
CA ILE A 118 7.65 -13.44 -9.22
C ILE A 118 8.18 -12.03 -8.94
N THR A 119 8.47 -11.72 -7.68
CA THR A 119 9.07 -10.43 -7.27
C THR A 119 10.40 -10.16 -7.97
N GLU A 120 11.28 -11.15 -8.05
CA GLU A 120 12.58 -11.04 -8.70
C GLU A 120 12.44 -10.77 -10.20
N LYS A 121 11.48 -11.42 -10.85
CA LYS A 121 11.16 -11.20 -12.26
C LYS A 121 10.54 -9.81 -12.47
N PHE A 122 9.70 -9.34 -11.56
CA PHE A 122 9.18 -7.97 -11.58
C PHE A 122 10.31 -6.94 -11.55
N PHE A 123 11.26 -7.06 -10.62
CA PHE A 123 12.42 -6.16 -10.58
C PHE A 123 13.25 -6.20 -11.86
N GLN A 124 13.50 -7.39 -12.39
CA GLN A 124 14.25 -7.58 -13.62
C GLN A 124 13.58 -6.90 -14.83
N ASN A 125 12.26 -7.08 -14.98
CA ASN A 125 11.51 -6.61 -16.14
C ASN A 125 11.20 -5.11 -16.10
N THR A 126 10.98 -4.56 -14.91
CA THR A 126 10.55 -3.18 -14.73
C THR A 126 11.70 -2.21 -14.49
N GLY A 127 12.87 -2.71 -14.07
CA GLY A 127 14.00 -1.90 -13.64
C GLY A 127 13.83 -1.22 -12.27
N ILE A 128 12.72 -1.49 -11.57
CA ILE A 128 12.54 -1.11 -10.17
C ILE A 128 13.60 -1.80 -9.32
N ARG A 129 14.11 -1.11 -8.30
CA ARG A 129 15.12 -1.63 -7.36
C ARG A 129 14.63 -1.68 -5.92
N THR A 130 13.61 -0.90 -5.58
CA THR A 130 13.04 -0.87 -4.23
C THR A 130 11.53 -0.79 -4.31
N ILE A 131 10.85 -1.73 -3.65
CA ILE A 131 9.41 -1.61 -3.36
C ILE A 131 9.27 -1.19 -1.90
N VAL A 132 8.64 -0.05 -1.64
CA VAL A 132 8.24 0.37 -0.29
C VAL A 132 6.76 0.07 -0.13
N ARG A 133 6.41 -0.70 0.91
CA ARG A 133 5.03 -1.11 1.16
C ARG A 133 4.63 -1.02 2.62
N SER A 134 3.31 -1.01 2.85
CA SER A 134 2.71 -1.03 4.19
C SER A 134 1.84 -2.27 4.37
N HIS A 135 0.63 -2.24 4.93
CA HIS A 135 -0.29 -3.39 5.04
C HIS A 135 0.08 -4.55 6.02
N GLN A 136 1.36 -4.78 6.37
CA GLN A 136 1.76 -5.71 7.45
C GLN A 136 2.46 -4.97 8.61
N PRO A 137 1.71 -4.52 9.64
CA PRO A 137 2.19 -3.48 10.56
C PRO A 137 3.21 -3.94 11.62
N ARG A 138 3.41 -5.26 11.80
CA ARG A 138 4.31 -5.81 12.83
C ARG A 138 5.71 -6.14 12.32
N VAL A 139 6.00 -5.89 11.05
CA VAL A 139 7.22 -6.33 10.38
C VAL A 139 7.93 -5.16 9.72
N ASN A 140 8.48 -4.24 10.51
CA ASN A 140 9.29 -3.16 9.93
C ASN A 140 10.68 -3.71 9.60
N LYS A 141 10.95 -3.94 8.32
CA LYS A 141 12.21 -4.56 7.86
C LYS A 141 12.47 -4.32 6.38
N ILE A 142 13.75 -4.27 6.03
CA ILE A 142 14.24 -4.34 4.64
C ILE A 142 14.62 -5.79 4.32
N PHE A 143 14.02 -6.35 3.27
CA PHE A 143 14.32 -7.66 2.72
C PHE A 143 15.12 -7.47 1.44
N ASN A 144 16.40 -7.86 1.47
CA ASN A 144 17.26 -7.80 0.29
C ASN A 144 17.05 -9.06 -0.55
N LEU A 145 16.70 -8.86 -1.81
CA LEU A 145 16.55 -9.88 -2.84
C LEU A 145 17.68 -9.74 -3.86
N LYS A 146 17.78 -10.65 -4.83
CA LYS A 146 18.83 -10.66 -5.86
C LYS A 146 18.76 -9.45 -6.77
N ASN A 147 17.57 -9.07 -7.24
CA ASN A 147 17.37 -8.00 -8.22
C ASN A 147 16.88 -6.67 -7.61
N GLY A 148 16.54 -6.65 -6.33
CA GLY A 148 16.01 -5.48 -5.64
C GLY A 148 15.81 -5.70 -4.14
N LYS A 149 15.03 -4.84 -3.51
CA LYS A 149 14.66 -4.98 -2.10
C LYS A 149 13.21 -4.61 -1.84
N ILE A 150 12.63 -5.24 -0.82
CA ILE A 150 11.31 -4.92 -0.30
C ILE A 150 11.51 -4.22 1.05
N VAL A 151 10.94 -3.04 1.20
CA VAL A 151 10.85 -2.32 2.47
C VAL A 151 9.43 -2.47 2.98
N ASN A 152 9.23 -3.22 4.06
CA ASN A 152 7.94 -3.25 4.74
C ASN A 152 7.94 -2.26 5.88
N LEU A 153 6.95 -1.37 5.89
CA LEU A 153 6.87 -0.20 6.76
C LEU A 153 5.49 -0.09 7.41
N GLY A 154 5.47 -0.20 8.73
CA GLY A 154 4.36 0.13 9.61
C GLY A 154 4.67 1.38 10.44
N SER A 155 3.73 2.32 10.49
CA SER A 155 3.85 3.59 11.23
C SER A 155 2.79 3.75 12.32
N SER A 156 1.95 2.73 12.53
CA SER A 156 0.85 2.74 13.50
C SER A 156 1.34 2.49 14.93
N SER A 157 0.93 3.33 15.87
CA SER A 157 1.19 3.15 17.31
C SER A 157 0.45 1.97 17.91
N VAL A 158 -0.64 1.49 17.28
CA VAL A 158 -1.47 0.39 17.78
C VAL A 158 -0.68 -0.92 17.89
N TYR A 159 0.27 -1.15 16.98
CA TYR A 159 1.02 -2.41 16.91
C TYR A 159 2.40 -2.32 17.57
N GLY A 160 2.72 -1.21 18.22
CA GLY A 160 3.91 -1.04 19.06
C GLY A 160 5.24 -0.95 18.30
N ILE A 161 5.24 -0.97 16.97
CA ILE A 161 6.44 -0.80 16.14
C ILE A 161 6.14 0.25 15.08
N ARG A 162 6.93 1.32 15.11
CA ARG A 162 6.82 2.43 14.17
C ARG A 162 8.18 2.68 13.56
N ALA A 163 8.18 2.93 12.27
CA ALA A 163 9.37 3.40 11.59
C ALA A 163 8.99 4.40 10.50
N ILE A 164 10.00 5.14 10.06
CA ILE A 164 10.00 5.85 8.79
C ILE A 164 11.09 5.26 7.90
N PHE A 165 10.89 5.31 6.59
CA PHE A 165 11.90 4.96 5.62
C PHE A 165 12.46 6.24 5.00
N VAL A 166 13.77 6.44 5.09
CA VAL A 166 14.43 7.70 4.70
C VAL A 166 15.24 7.52 3.43
N LEU A 167 15.12 8.49 2.52
CA LEU A 167 15.92 8.64 1.32
C LEU A 167 16.77 9.91 1.44
N PRO A 168 18.00 9.94 0.91
CA PRO A 168 18.66 8.93 0.07
C PRO A 168 19.37 7.79 0.83
N GLU A 169 19.25 7.70 2.15
CA GLU A 169 19.99 6.75 2.99
C GLU A 169 19.51 5.30 2.84
N PHE A 170 18.27 5.10 2.37
CA PHE A 170 17.60 3.81 2.29
C PHE A 170 17.58 3.07 3.64
N GLU A 171 17.29 3.80 4.72
CA GLU A 171 17.29 3.29 6.08
C GLU A 171 15.91 3.33 6.73
N LEU A 172 15.69 2.40 7.67
CA LEU A 172 14.54 2.42 8.57
C LEU A 172 14.94 3.06 9.89
N ILE A 173 14.29 4.17 10.24
CA ILE A 173 14.45 4.84 11.53
C ILE A 173 13.24 4.50 12.39
N TYR A 174 13.49 3.88 13.55
CA TYR A 174 12.47 3.51 14.53
C TYR A 174 12.33 4.62 15.58
N TYR A 175 11.10 4.83 16.06
CA TYR A 175 10.77 5.90 17.01
C TYR A 175 9.49 5.60 17.80
#